data_AF-A0A847PB70-F1
#
_entry.id   AF-A0A847PB70-F1
#
_cell.length_a   1.000
_cell.length_b   1.000
_cell.length_c   1.000
_cell.angle_alpha   90.00
_cell.angle_beta   90.00
_cell.angle_gamma   90.00
#
_symmetry.space_group_name_H-M   'P 1'
#
loop_
_entity.id
_entity.type
_entity.pdbx_description
1 polymer ?
#
loop_
_entity_poly.entity_id
_entity_poly.type
_entity_poly.pdbx_seq_one_letter_code
_entity_poly.pdbx_strand_id
1 'polypeptide(L)'
;MFKAFNKPALTRRQRFTRAILFGSLATFLITILNIVLIKAFHLYFVILYVAIGWVIGNAIQYFGKGVQIQFSILAAVLTAVCILICDLVAYDFNIAFYLSSFTGGYDTIFELGYRVAGVYLAYVNARVV
;
A
#
# COMPACT_ATOMS: atom_id res chain seq x y z
N MET A 1 27.44 26.50 -23.84
CA MET A 1 27.35 26.62 -22.37
C MET A 1 25.93 26.31 -21.92
N PHE A 2 25.62 25.04 -21.70
CA PHE A 2 24.45 24.60 -20.95
C PHE A 2 25.00 23.79 -19.79
N LYS A 3 24.72 24.21 -18.55
CA LYS A 3 25.06 23.48 -17.33
C LYS A 3 24.31 22.14 -17.36
N ALA A 4 24.92 21.14 -17.99
CA ALA A 4 24.40 19.79 -18.07
C ALA A 4 24.46 19.17 -16.67
N PHE A 5 23.31 19.24 -15.99
CA PHE A 5 22.83 18.21 -15.06
C PHE A 5 23.85 17.61 -14.08
N ASN A 6 24.52 18.46 -13.30
CA ASN A 6 25.03 18.03 -11.99
C ASN A 6 23.90 18.01 -10.95
N LYS A 7 22.78 17.32 -11.25
CA LYS A 7 21.98 16.74 -10.16
C LYS A 7 22.76 15.49 -9.79
N PRO A 8 23.30 15.34 -8.57
CA PRO A 8 23.94 14.09 -8.20
C PRO A 8 22.94 12.98 -8.50
N ALA A 9 23.25 12.13 -9.48
CA ALA A 9 22.42 11.01 -9.81
C ALA A 9 22.40 10.16 -8.54
N LEU A 10 21.32 10.28 -7.76
CA LEU A 10 21.17 9.56 -6.49
C LEU A 10 21.56 8.11 -6.74
N THR A 11 22.54 7.65 -5.96
CA THR A 11 23.03 6.29 -6.07
C THR A 11 21.84 5.33 -5.88
N ARG A 12 21.92 4.15 -6.50
CA ARG A 12 20.89 3.12 -6.42
C ARG A 12 20.38 2.90 -4.98
N ARG A 13 21.30 2.89 -4.01
CA ARG A 13 20.98 2.72 -2.59
C ARG A 13 20.20 3.91 -2.01
N GLN A 14 20.61 5.14 -2.31
CA GLN A 14 19.91 6.35 -1.82
C GLN A 14 18.48 6.46 -2.36
N ARG A 15 18.25 6.04 -3.62
CA ARG A 15 16.89 5.99 -4.19
C ARG A 15 15.97 5.01 -3.45
N PHE A 16 16.51 3.83 -3.12
CA PHE A 16 15.77 2.83 -2.37
C PHE A 16 15.49 3.27 -0.93
N THR A 17 16.50 3.83 -0.24
CA THR A 17 16.30 4.40 1.11
C THR A 17 15.24 5.50 1.10
N ARG A 18 15.23 6.35 0.07
CA ARG A 18 14.20 7.37 -0.10
C ARG A 18 12.82 6.75 -0.29
N ALA A 19 12.68 5.73 -1.13
CA ALA A 19 11.41 5.03 -1.30
C ALA A 19 10.91 4.37 -0.02
N ILE A 20 11.80 3.80 0.80
CA ILE A 20 11.42 3.25 2.11
C ILE A 20 10.84 4.35 2.99
N LEU A 21 11.56 5.47 3.17
CA LEU A 21 11.13 6.55 4.06
C LEU A 21 9.80 7.19 3.63
N PHE A 22 9.68 7.54 2.35
CA PHE A 22 8.47 8.20 1.86
C PHE A 22 7.32 7.20 1.67
N GLY A 23 7.61 5.97 1.28
CA GLY A 23 6.62 4.90 1.16
C GLY A 23 6.03 4.51 2.51
N SER A 24 6.87 4.34 3.54
CA SER A 24 6.40 4.06 4.90
C SER A 24 5.58 5.21 5.47
N LEU A 25 6.02 6.45 5.26
CA LEU A 25 5.28 7.65 5.69
C LEU A 25 3.90 7.74 4.99
N ALA A 26 3.87 7.55 3.67
CA ALA A 26 2.62 7.55 2.91
C ALA A 26 1.66 6.44 3.40
N THR A 27 2.20 5.23 3.61
CA THR A 27 1.44 4.10 4.14
C THR A 27 0.86 4.42 5.51
N PHE A 28 1.65 5.00 6.41
CA PHE A 28 1.22 5.40 7.74
C PHE A 28 0.07 6.42 7.69
N LEU A 29 0.21 7.47 6.88
CA LEU A 29 -0.83 8.50 6.72
C LEU A 29 -2.13 7.93 6.15
N ILE A 30 -2.04 7.09 5.12
CA ILE A 30 -3.20 6.43 4.50
C ILE A 30 -3.87 5.47 5.48
N THR A 31 -3.08 4.74 6.27
CA THR A 31 -3.60 3.82 7.30
C THR A 31 -4.39 4.59 8.35
N ILE A 32 -3.84 5.69 8.88
CA ILE A 32 -4.55 6.55 9.85
C ILE A 32 -5.86 7.09 9.24
N LEU A 33 -5.79 7.60 8.01
CA LEU A 33 -6.98 8.12 7.33
C LEU A 33 -8.07 7.05 7.21
N ASN A 34 -7.69 5.83 6.84
CA ASN A 34 -8.65 4.73 6.70
C ASN A 34 -9.21 4.27 8.06
N ILE A 35 -8.37 4.21 9.10
CA ILE A 35 -8.82 3.94 10.47
C ILE A 35 -9.87 4.96 10.93
N VAL A 36 -9.67 6.26 10.63
CA VAL A 36 -10.65 7.29 10.96
C VAL A 36 -11.96 7.07 10.21
N LEU A 37 -11.92 6.69 8.93
CA LEU A 37 -13.13 6.34 8.17
C LEU A 37 -13.87 5.16 8.79
N ILE A 38 -13.15 4.13 9.20
CA ILE A 38 -13.73 2.94 9.84
C ILE A 38 -14.33 3.29 11.20
N LYS A 39 -13.59 3.97 12.08
CA LYS A 39 -14.01 4.18 13.48
C LYS A 39 -14.93 5.38 13.70
N ALA A 40 -14.67 6.50 13.03
CA ALA A 40 -15.47 7.71 13.23
C ALA A 40 -16.73 7.68 12.36
N PHE A 41 -16.61 7.22 11.12
CA PHE A 41 -17.72 7.26 10.15
C PHE A 41 -18.42 5.92 9.95
N HIS A 42 -17.91 4.82 10.53
CA HIS A 42 -18.45 3.46 10.36
C HIS A 42 -18.51 3.04 8.88
N LEU A 43 -17.61 3.58 8.06
CA LEU A 43 -17.52 3.29 6.64
C LEU A 43 -16.42 2.25 6.40
N TYR A 44 -16.83 1.00 6.21
CA TYR A 44 -15.94 -0.09 5.84
C TYR A 44 -16.21 -0.50 4.38
N PHE A 45 -15.29 -0.14 3.49
CA PHE A 45 -15.38 -0.46 2.07
C PHE A 45 -14.13 -1.21 1.63
N VAL A 46 -14.26 -2.52 1.40
CA VAL A 46 -13.13 -3.36 0.97
C VAL A 46 -12.57 -2.92 -0.39
N ILE A 47 -13.41 -2.34 -1.25
CA ILE A 47 -12.97 -1.75 -2.54
C ILE A 47 -11.95 -0.62 -2.37
N LEU A 48 -11.91 0.08 -1.23
CA LEU A 48 -10.91 1.12 -0.98
C LEU A 48 -9.48 0.55 -0.92
N TYR A 49 -9.29 -0.74 -0.66
CA TYR A 49 -7.97 -1.36 -0.67
C TYR A 49 -7.31 -1.32 -2.06
N VAL A 50 -8.10 -1.31 -3.13
CA VAL A 50 -7.63 -1.10 -4.51
C VAL A 50 -7.02 0.29 -4.66
N ALA A 51 -7.74 1.32 -4.18
CA ALA A 51 -7.27 2.70 -4.22
C ALA A 51 -6.03 2.90 -3.33
N ILE A 52 -6.00 2.31 -2.13
CA ILE A 52 -4.84 2.35 -1.23
C ILE A 52 -3.60 1.76 -1.91
N GLY A 53 -3.73 0.58 -2.51
CA GLY A 53 -2.63 -0.06 -3.23
C GLY A 53 -2.09 0.79 -4.37
N TRP A 54 -2.99 1.40 -5.14
CA TRP A 54 -2.62 2.33 -6.21
C TRP A 54 -1.86 3.57 -5.69
N VAL A 55 -2.33 4.21 -4.61
CA VAL A 55 -1.67 5.39 -4.03
C VAL A 55 -0.31 5.04 -3.45
N ILE A 56 -0.17 3.92 -2.70
CA ILE A 56 1.10 3.50 -2.13
C ILE A 56 2.11 3.16 -3.23
N GLY A 57 1.69 2.42 -4.25
CA GLY A 57 2.53 2.11 -5.41
C GLY A 57 3.06 3.37 -6.09
N ASN A 58 2.16 4.32 -6.40
CA ASN A 58 2.53 5.58 -7.03
C ASN A 58 3.44 6.45 -6.15
N ALA A 59 3.21 6.51 -4.83
CA ALA A 59 4.07 7.23 -3.91
C ALA A 59 5.52 6.67 -3.96
N ILE A 60 5.66 5.35 -3.89
CA ILE A 60 6.96 4.68 -3.96
C ILE A 60 7.64 4.91 -5.32
N GLN A 61 6.89 4.83 -6.42
CA GLN A 61 7.40 5.09 -7.75
C GLN A 61 7.88 6.56 -7.89
N TYR A 62 7.11 7.51 -7.38
CA TYR A 62 7.40 8.94 -7.47
C TYR A 62 8.67 9.33 -6.69
N PHE A 63 8.79 8.87 -5.44
CA PHE A 63 9.93 9.22 -4.57
C PHE A 63 11.16 8.35 -4.82
N GLY A 64 10.98 7.08 -5.18
CA GLY A 64 12.04 6.14 -5.44
C GLY A 64 12.61 6.22 -6.86
N LYS A 65 11.77 6.53 -7.85
CA LYS A 65 12.10 6.41 -9.29
C LYS A 65 12.78 5.08 -9.60
N GLY A 66 12.29 4.03 -8.96
CA GLY A 66 12.89 2.71 -8.95
C GLY A 66 12.41 1.86 -10.12
N VAL A 67 13.35 1.34 -10.91
CA VAL A 67 13.06 0.38 -11.99
C VAL A 67 13.13 -1.08 -11.47
N GLN A 68 13.63 -1.28 -10.25
CA GLN A 68 13.99 -2.60 -9.74
C GLN A 68 12.85 -3.31 -9.02
N ILE A 69 12.90 -4.64 -9.03
CA ILE A 69 11.91 -5.51 -8.38
C ILE A 69 11.71 -5.19 -6.89
N GLN A 70 12.77 -4.75 -6.22
CA GLN A 70 12.76 -4.37 -4.81
C GLN A 70 11.71 -3.29 -4.47
N PHE A 71 11.43 -2.35 -5.38
CA PHE A 71 10.44 -1.30 -5.14
C PHE A 71 9.00 -1.82 -5.14
N SER A 72 8.69 -2.80 -5.99
CA SER A 72 7.37 -3.44 -5.98
C SER A 72 7.17 -4.37 -4.80
N ILE A 73 8.20 -5.10 -4.39
CA ILE A 73 8.12 -5.93 -3.19
C ILE A 73 7.84 -5.03 -1.98
N LEU A 74 8.57 -3.91 -1.87
CA LEU A 74 8.33 -2.92 -0.82
C LEU A 74 6.88 -2.39 -0.84
N ALA A 75 6.37 -2.01 -2.00
CA ALA A 75 5.00 -1.51 -2.13
C ALA A 75 3.96 -2.57 -1.75
N ALA A 76 4.10 -3.79 -2.26
CA ALA A 76 3.22 -4.90 -1.94
C ALA A 76 3.20 -5.20 -0.43
N VAL A 77 4.36 -5.22 0.21
CA VAL A 77 4.49 -5.46 1.65
C VAL A 77 3.82 -4.33 2.45
N LEU A 78 4.09 -3.08 2.12
CA LEU A 78 3.49 -1.94 2.82
C LEU A 78 1.97 -1.89 2.65
N THR A 79 1.46 -2.18 1.46
CA THR A 79 0.01 -2.29 1.21
C THR A 79 -0.61 -3.45 1.98
N ALA A 80 0.03 -4.62 2.00
CA ALA A 80 -0.47 -5.77 2.77
C ALA A 80 -0.53 -5.45 4.27
N VAL A 81 0.50 -4.82 4.83
CA VAL A 81 0.51 -4.37 6.23
C VAL A 81 -0.59 -3.35 6.49
N CYS A 82 -0.81 -2.39 5.60
CA CYS A 82 -1.89 -1.41 5.70
C CYS A 82 -3.27 -2.09 5.76
N ILE A 83 -3.53 -3.04 4.84
CA ILE A 83 -4.78 -3.81 4.79
C ILE A 83 -4.97 -4.58 6.09
N LEU A 84 -3.95 -5.30 6.56
CA LEU A 84 -4.02 -6.08 7.80
C LEU A 84 -4.38 -5.21 9.01
N ILE A 85 -3.75 -4.04 9.14
CA ILE A 85 -4.06 -3.11 10.23
C ILE A 85 -5.51 -2.60 10.11
N CYS A 86 -5.96 -2.23 8.91
CA CYS A 86 -7.32 -1.74 8.69
C CYS A 86 -8.36 -2.82 8.98
N ASP A 87 -8.13 -4.06 8.54
CA ASP A 87 -9.00 -5.20 8.83
C ASP A 87 -9.08 -5.45 10.34
N LEU A 88 -7.93 -5.52 11.04
CA LEU A 88 -7.92 -5.70 12.49
C LEU A 88 -8.71 -4.61 13.21
N VAL A 89 -8.58 -3.36 12.78
CA VAL A 89 -9.33 -2.24 13.36
C VAL A 89 -10.83 -2.34 13.03
N ALA A 90 -11.20 -2.76 11.82
CA ALA A 90 -12.60 -2.96 11.42
C ALA A 90 -13.28 -4.04 12.27
N TYR A 91 -12.54 -5.08 12.64
CA TYR A 91 -13.02 -6.18 13.47
C TYR A 91 -12.71 -6.03 14.98
N ASP A 92 -12.42 -4.81 15.45
CA ASP A 92 -12.16 -4.53 16.88
C ASP A 92 -11.05 -5.40 17.50
N PHE A 93 -10.04 -5.74 16.71
CA PHE A 93 -8.94 -6.65 17.06
C PHE A 93 -9.40 -8.07 17.44
N ASN A 94 -10.65 -8.44 17.13
CA ASN A 94 -11.16 -9.79 17.33
C ASN A 94 -10.67 -10.72 16.21
N ILE A 95 -9.55 -11.40 16.48
CA ILE A 95 -8.90 -12.32 15.53
C ILE A 95 -9.83 -13.47 15.13
N ALA A 96 -10.65 -13.99 16.04
CA ALA A 96 -11.57 -15.08 15.72
C ALA A 96 -12.64 -14.64 14.71
N PHE A 97 -13.19 -13.45 14.90
CA PHE A 97 -14.16 -12.88 13.98
C PHE A 97 -13.51 -12.53 12.62
N TYR A 98 -12.30 -11.96 12.63
CA TYR A 98 -11.51 -11.73 11.42
C TYR A 98 -11.27 -13.04 10.64
N LEU A 99 -10.82 -14.10 11.29
CA LEU A 99 -10.59 -15.39 10.61
C LEU A 99 -11.90 -15.99 10.07
N SER A 100 -13.00 -15.85 10.81
CA SER A 100 -14.32 -16.33 10.36
C SER A 100 -14.81 -15.60 9.11
N SER A 101 -14.41 -14.34 8.91
CA SER A 101 -14.74 -13.57 7.71
C SER A 101 -14.21 -14.20 6.41
N PHE A 102 -13.14 -15.01 6.49
CA PHE A 102 -12.59 -15.72 5.32
C PHE A 102 -13.26 -17.08 5.04
N THR A 103 -14.09 -17.56 5.96
CA THR A 103 -14.77 -18.86 5.85
C THR A 103 -16.24 -18.75 5.43
N GLY A 104 -16.74 -17.53 5.22
CA GLY A 104 -18.10 -17.27 4.76
C GLY A 104 -18.36 -17.68 3.30
N GLY A 105 -19.59 -17.40 2.84
CA GLY A 105 -20.06 -17.70 1.47
C GLY A 105 -19.44 -16.81 0.38
N TYR A 106 -20.16 -16.59 -0.73
CA TYR A 106 -19.64 -15.93 -1.94
C TYR A 106 -19.03 -14.54 -1.73
N ASP A 107 -19.50 -13.78 -0.74
CA ASP A 107 -18.99 -12.43 -0.43
C ASP A 107 -17.49 -12.46 -0.07
N THR A 108 -17.00 -13.55 0.53
CA THR A 108 -15.59 -13.72 0.91
C THR A 108 -14.64 -13.73 -0.28
N ILE A 109 -15.09 -14.24 -1.43
CA ILE A 109 -14.28 -14.31 -2.65
C ILE A 109 -14.05 -12.91 -3.20
N PHE A 110 -15.08 -12.07 -3.23
CA PHE A 110 -14.97 -10.68 -3.66
C PHE A 110 -14.09 -9.89 -2.71
N GLU A 111 -14.30 -10.08 -1.41
CA GLU A 111 -13.52 -9.49 -0.34
C GLU A 111 -12.02 -9.82 -0.41
N LEU A 112 -11.69 -11.09 -0.65
CA LEU A 112 -10.31 -11.52 -0.90
C LEU A 112 -9.78 -10.94 -2.21
N GLY A 113 -10.60 -10.93 -3.25
CA GLY A 113 -10.28 -10.38 -4.56
C GLY A 113 -9.83 -8.92 -4.48
N TYR A 114 -10.55 -8.06 -3.75
CA TYR A 114 -10.17 -6.66 -3.58
C TYR A 114 -8.87 -6.47 -2.79
N ARG A 115 -8.63 -7.30 -1.76
CA ARG A 115 -7.36 -7.28 -1.00
C ARG A 115 -6.18 -7.66 -1.88
N VAL A 116 -6.30 -8.76 -2.62
CA VAL A 116 -5.26 -9.22 -3.57
C VAL A 116 -5.07 -8.19 -4.70
N ALA A 117 -6.15 -7.63 -5.23
CA ALA A 117 -6.09 -6.60 -6.27
C ALA A 117 -5.35 -5.34 -5.78
N GLY A 118 -5.59 -4.89 -4.55
CA GLY A 118 -4.87 -3.78 -3.94
C GLY A 118 -3.36 -4.03 -3.87
N VAL A 119 -2.96 -5.20 -3.34
CA VAL A 119 -1.54 -5.58 -3.26
C VAL A 119 -0.91 -5.71 -4.66
N TYR A 120 -1.64 -6.31 -5.61
CA TYR A 120 -1.19 -6.46 -6.99
C TYR A 120 -1.01 -5.10 -7.69
N LEU A 121 -1.94 -4.16 -7.52
CA LEU A 121 -1.81 -2.82 -8.08
C LEU A 121 -0.65 -2.06 -7.45
N ALA A 122 -0.42 -2.19 -6.14
CA ALA A 122 0.76 -1.62 -5.51
C ALA A 122 2.04 -2.20 -6.12
N TYR A 123 2.08 -3.51 -6.33
CA TYR A 123 3.23 -4.18 -6.96
C TYR A 123 3.48 -3.65 -8.37
N VAL A 124 2.48 -3.57 -9.23
CA VAL A 124 2.66 -3.16 -10.64
C VAL A 124 3.02 -1.68 -10.76
N ASN A 125 2.33 -0.80 -10.02
CA ASN A 125 2.52 0.66 -10.17
C ASN A 125 3.79 1.19 -9.49
N ALA A 126 4.40 0.43 -8.59
CA ALA A 126 5.60 0.86 -7.86
C ALA A 126 6.88 0.98 -8.70
N ARG A 127 6.87 0.47 -9.94
CA ARG A 127 8.02 0.55 -10.86
C ARG A 127 7.68 1.35 -12.09
N VAL A 128 8.68 2.05 -12.62
CA VAL A 128 8.64 2.52 -14.00
C VAL A 128 9.11 1.36 -14.86
N VAL A 129 8.19 0.71 -15.56
CA VAL A 129 8.47 -0.33 -16.57
C VAL A 129 8.57 0.33 -17.94
#